data_AF-A0A6B1GGL0-F1
#
_entry.id   AF-A0A6B1GGL0-F1
#
_cell.length_a   1.000
_cell.length_b   1.000
_cell.length_c   1.000
_cell.angle_alpha   90.00
_cell.angle_beta   90.00
_cell.angle_gamma   90.00
#
_symmetry.space_group_name_H-M   'P 1'
#
loop_
_entity.id
_entity.type
_entity.pdbx_description
1 polymer ?
#
loop_
_entity_poly.entity_id
_entity_poly.type
_entity_poly.pdbx_seq_one_letter_code
_entity_poly.pdbx_strand_id
1 'polypeptide(L)'
;MATDTSARSPAVSASDASTERKAWKSRAVSRSVDAGNSAYCAVCDELIKFRARVRAEQIICNVYVKNRWDRVEHYHPECYEQAGSPYGEPKG
;
A
#
# COMPACT_ATOMS: atom_id res chain seq x y z
N MET A 1 12.22 40.24 49.38
CA MET A 1 11.45 39.29 48.56
C MET A 1 12.35 38.86 47.40
N ALA A 2 12.49 37.54 47.24
CA ALA A 2 13.28 36.71 46.30
C ALA A 2 13.40 37.29 44.85
N THR A 3 14.61 37.44 44.27
CA THR A 3 15.33 36.52 43.31
C THR A 3 14.52 36.18 42.05
N ASP A 4 15.00 36.07 40.82
CA ASP A 4 16.33 36.05 40.19
C ASP A 4 16.10 35.96 38.65
N THR A 5 17.15 36.28 37.91
CA THR A 5 17.38 36.04 36.48
C THR A 5 16.90 34.66 35.98
N SER A 6 16.38 34.58 34.75
CA SER A 6 16.52 33.36 33.91
C SER A 6 16.24 33.69 32.45
N ALA A 7 17.27 33.92 31.64
CA ALA A 7 18.11 32.90 30.99
C ALA A 7 17.39 32.20 29.84
N ARG A 8 17.76 32.64 28.64
CA ARG A 8 17.49 32.07 27.32
C ARG A 8 18.25 30.73 27.22
N SER A 9 17.56 29.66 26.86
CA SER A 9 18.20 28.39 26.51
C SER A 9 17.58 27.78 25.24
N PRO A 10 18.40 27.07 24.43
CA PRO A 10 18.12 26.80 23.03
C PRO A 10 17.28 25.54 22.87
N ALA A 11 16.47 25.49 21.81
CA ALA A 11 15.89 24.24 21.33
C ALA A 11 17.02 23.36 20.79
N VAL A 12 17.44 22.37 21.58
CA VAL A 12 18.34 21.32 21.11
C VAL A 12 17.59 20.47 20.09
N SER A 13 17.99 20.56 18.82
CA SER A 13 17.53 19.67 17.77
C SER A 13 18.05 18.26 18.06
N ALA A 14 17.17 17.40 18.56
CA ALA A 14 17.42 15.97 18.64
C ALA A 14 17.37 15.39 17.22
N SER A 15 18.52 15.33 16.56
CA SER A 15 18.73 14.43 15.43
C SER A 15 18.78 13.01 15.99
N ASP A 16 17.62 12.38 16.06
CA ASP A 16 17.42 11.02 16.59
C ASP A 16 18.07 9.99 15.66
N ALA A 17 18.86 9.10 16.24
CA ALA A 17 19.64 8.08 15.55
C ALA A 17 18.73 7.16 14.74
N SER A 18 18.80 7.27 13.42
CA SER A 18 18.00 6.46 12.50
C SER A 18 18.54 5.04 12.43
N THR A 19 18.02 4.15 13.27
CA THR A 19 18.09 2.70 13.06
C THR A 19 17.40 2.41 11.72
N GLU A 20 18.14 1.88 10.73
CA GLU A 20 17.59 1.57 9.40
C GLU A 20 16.47 0.52 9.52
N ARG A 21 15.23 0.98 9.54
CA ARG A 21 14.06 0.10 9.50
C ARG A 21 13.99 -0.55 8.12
N LYS A 22 13.88 -1.87 8.08
CA LYS A 22 13.68 -2.65 6.85
C LYS A 22 12.58 -2.01 5.99
N ALA A 23 12.88 -1.78 4.71
CA ALA A 23 11.95 -1.19 3.77
C ALA A 23 10.81 -2.17 3.42
N TRP A 24 9.57 -1.79 3.70
CA TRP A 24 8.35 -2.41 3.20
C TRP A 24 8.26 -2.18 1.70
N LYS A 25 7.96 -3.25 0.96
CA LYS A 25 7.83 -3.24 -0.49
C LYS A 25 6.39 -3.54 -0.88
N SER A 26 5.86 -2.78 -1.83
CA SER A 26 4.61 -3.12 -2.51
C SER A 26 4.73 -4.47 -3.19
N ARG A 27 3.62 -5.20 -3.26
CA ARG A 27 3.57 -6.55 -3.83
C ARG A 27 2.20 -6.86 -4.40
N ALA A 28 2.20 -7.62 -5.49
CA ALA A 28 1.01 -8.19 -6.11
C ALA A 28 0.81 -9.66 -5.74
N VAL A 29 -0.44 -10.08 -5.66
CA VAL A 29 -0.85 -11.48 -5.46
C VAL A 29 -2.04 -11.79 -6.38
N SER A 30 -2.04 -12.95 -7.02
CA SER A 30 -3.21 -13.44 -7.79
C SER A 30 -4.14 -14.22 -6.86
N ARG A 31 -5.44 -13.93 -6.88
CA ARG A 31 -6.46 -14.64 -6.09
C ARG A 31 -7.72 -14.85 -6.91
N SER A 32 -8.42 -15.94 -6.64
CA SER A 32 -9.81 -16.10 -7.09
C SER A 32 -10.68 -14.99 -6.51
N VAL A 33 -11.72 -14.59 -7.24
CA VAL A 33 -12.74 -13.68 -6.72
C VAL A 33 -13.78 -14.51 -5.97
N ASP A 34 -13.88 -14.31 -4.66
CA ASP A 34 -14.83 -15.04 -3.81
C ASP A 34 -16.25 -14.46 -3.88
N ALA A 35 -17.25 -15.31 -3.61
CA ALA A 35 -18.65 -14.89 -3.57
C ALA A 35 -18.88 -13.78 -2.53
N GLY A 36 -19.60 -12.73 -2.94
CA GLY A 36 -19.83 -11.54 -2.12
C GLY A 36 -18.68 -10.54 -2.12
N ASN A 37 -17.52 -10.85 -2.72
CA ASN A 37 -16.44 -9.90 -2.91
C ASN A 37 -16.59 -9.14 -4.24
N SER A 38 -16.35 -7.83 -4.19
CA SER A 38 -16.24 -6.98 -5.37
C SER A 38 -15.33 -5.80 -5.11
N ALA A 39 -14.55 -5.41 -6.12
CA ALA A 39 -13.69 -4.23 -6.08
C ALA A 39 -13.69 -3.54 -7.45
N TYR A 40 -13.32 -2.27 -7.49
CA TYR A 40 -13.10 -1.56 -8.76
C TYR A 40 -11.65 -1.75 -9.21
N CYS A 41 -11.47 -1.99 -10.51
CA CYS A 41 -10.14 -2.07 -11.09
C CYS A 41 -9.50 -0.68 -11.15
N ALA A 42 -8.26 -0.55 -10.68
CA ALA A 42 -7.52 0.70 -10.68
C ALA A 42 -7.11 1.22 -12.08
N VAL A 43 -7.40 0.48 -13.16
CA VAL A 43 -7.05 0.84 -14.54
C VAL A 43 -8.28 1.22 -15.36
N CYS A 44 -9.30 0.37 -15.37
CA CYS A 44 -10.48 0.55 -16.21
C CYS A 44 -11.71 1.04 -15.43
N ASP A 45 -11.62 1.17 -14.10
CA ASP A 45 -12.71 1.54 -13.19
C ASP A 45 -13.96 0.62 -13.27
N GLU A 46 -13.83 -0.56 -13.87
CA GLU A 46 -14.90 -1.56 -13.90
C GLU A 46 -14.86 -2.51 -12.68
N LEU A 47 -16.01 -3.12 -12.39
CA LEU A 47 -16.17 -4.07 -11.28
C LEU A 47 -15.48 -5.41 -11.56
N ILE A 48 -14.53 -5.74 -10.70
CA ILE A 48 -14.05 -7.10 -10.46
C ILE A 48 -15.04 -7.73 -9.48
N LYS A 49 -15.79 -8.75 -9.91
CA LYS A 49 -16.82 -9.37 -9.07
C LYS A 49 -16.97 -10.85 -9.36
N PHE A 50 -17.40 -11.59 -8.34
CA PHE A 50 -17.72 -13.01 -8.48
C PHE A 50 -18.82 -13.26 -9.52
N ARG A 51 -18.70 -14.38 -10.23
CA ARG A 51 -19.72 -14.90 -11.15
C ARG A 51 -19.79 -16.42 -10.95
N ALA A 52 -20.97 -16.96 -10.62
CA ALA A 52 -21.15 -18.34 -10.15
C ALA A 52 -20.63 -19.47 -11.07
N ARG A 53 -20.36 -19.18 -12.34
CA ARG A 53 -19.87 -20.14 -13.34
C ARG A 53 -18.55 -19.73 -13.98
N VAL A 54 -17.91 -18.68 -13.47
CA VAL A 54 -16.63 -18.17 -13.97
C VAL A 54 -15.68 -18.12 -12.79
N ARG A 55 -14.56 -18.86 -12.90
CA ARG A 55 -13.44 -18.74 -11.96
C ARG A 55 -12.66 -17.47 -12.27
N ALA A 56 -13.27 -16.32 -12.01
CA ALA A 56 -12.62 -15.04 -12.19
C ALA A 56 -11.46 -14.92 -11.19
N GLU A 57 -10.34 -14.38 -11.65
CA GLU A 57 -9.20 -14.01 -10.82
C GLU A 57 -9.12 -12.50 -10.69
N GLN A 58 -8.39 -12.06 -9.69
CA GLN A 58 -8.05 -10.66 -9.45
C GLN A 58 -6.59 -10.57 -8.99
N ILE A 59 -5.95 -9.46 -9.34
CA ILE A 59 -4.65 -9.12 -8.76
C ILE A 59 -4.89 -8.12 -7.63
N ILE A 60 -4.44 -8.47 -6.42
CA ILE A 60 -4.53 -7.62 -5.24
C ILE A 60 -3.14 -7.09 -4.92
N CYS A 61 -3.02 -5.77 -4.86
CA CYS A 61 -1.76 -5.10 -4.63
C CYS A 61 -1.79 -4.38 -3.28
N ASN A 62 -0.93 -4.80 -2.36
CA ASN A 62 -0.72 -4.04 -1.14
C ASN A 62 0.35 -2.98 -1.42
N VAL A 63 -0.04 -1.70 -1.34
CA VAL A 63 0.77 -0.56 -1.77
C VAL A 63 1.36 0.12 -0.54
N TYR A 64 2.69 0.27 -0.55
CA TYR A 64 3.44 0.98 0.47
C TYR A 64 4.12 2.21 -0.12
N VAL A 65 4.01 3.34 0.57
CA VAL A 65 4.62 4.62 0.20
C VAL A 65 5.42 5.13 1.38
N LYS A 66 6.69 5.54 1.16
CA LYS A 66 7.59 6.03 2.21
C LYS A 66 7.66 5.10 3.43
N ASN A 67 7.81 3.81 3.17
CA ASN A 67 7.92 2.75 4.18
C ASN A 67 6.69 2.60 5.11
N ARG A 68 5.50 3.01 4.65
CA ARG A 68 4.22 2.85 5.35
C ARG A 68 3.18 2.26 4.44
N TRP A 69 2.25 1.51 5.02
CA TRP A 69 1.05 1.07 4.31
C TRP A 69 0.27 2.28 3.83
N ASP A 70 -0.19 2.25 2.59
CA ASP A 70 -0.93 3.35 1.98
C ASP A 70 -2.34 2.91 1.58
N ARG A 71 -2.44 1.84 0.78
CA ARG A 71 -3.73 1.35 0.26
C ARG A 71 -3.65 -0.07 -0.26
N VAL A 72 -4.80 -0.61 -0.63
CA VAL A 72 -4.93 -1.81 -1.46
C VAL A 72 -5.52 -1.42 -2.80
N GLU A 73 -4.92 -1.89 -3.88
CA GLU A 73 -5.47 -1.73 -5.24
C GLU A 73 -5.84 -3.09 -5.80
N HIS A 74 -6.92 -3.12 -6.58
CA HIS A 74 -7.42 -4.31 -7.25
C HIS A 74 -7.35 -4.12 -8.76
N TYR A 75 -7.05 -5.19 -9.48
CA TYR A 75 -6.95 -5.19 -10.92
C TYR A 75 -7.59 -6.46 -11.51
N HIS A 76 -8.21 -6.33 -12.68
CA HIS A 76 -8.37 -7.48 -13.56
C HIS A 76 -6.96 -7.97 -13.98
N PRO A 77 -6.74 -9.29 -14.12
CA PRO A 77 -5.44 -9.83 -14.55
C PRO A 77 -4.90 -9.17 -15.81
N GLU A 78 -5.74 -8.99 -16.83
CA GLU A 78 -5.40 -8.36 -18.10
C GLU A 78 -5.03 -6.88 -17.95
N CYS A 79 -5.71 -6.14 -17.08
CA CYS A 79 -5.41 -4.74 -16.82
C CYS A 79 -4.08 -4.59 -16.07
N TYR A 80 -3.77 -5.50 -15.15
CA TYR A 80 -2.50 -5.48 -14.43
C TYR A 80 -1.30 -5.73 -15.36
N GLU A 81 -1.45 -6.67 -16.30
CA GLU A 81 -0.44 -6.95 -17.32
C GLU A 81 -0.26 -5.77 -18.27
N GLN A 82 -1.35 -5.19 -18.78
CA GLN A 82 -1.31 -4.01 -19.66
C GLN A 82 -0.68 -2.79 -18.97
N ALA A 83 -0.86 -2.64 -17.66
CA ALA A 83 -0.20 -1.61 -16.85
C ALA A 83 1.29 -1.87 -16.59
N GLY A 84 1.85 -2.97 -17.10
CA GLY A 84 3.27 -3.31 -16.96
C GLY A 84 3.65 -3.86 -15.59
N SER A 85 2.70 -4.50 -14.89
CA SER A 85 2.92 -5.09 -13.55
C SER A 85 3.51 -4.10 -12.52
N PRO A 86 2.79 -3.01 -12.19
CA PRO A 86 3.31 -1.86 -11.43
C PRO A 86 3.85 -2.21 -10.03
N TYR A 87 3.48 -3.35 -9.46
CA TYR A 87 3.92 -3.83 -8.14
C TYR A 87 4.63 -5.19 -8.21
N GLY A 88 5.21 -5.51 -9.37
CA GLY A 88 5.94 -6.74 -9.65
C GLY A 88 5.04 -7.91 -10.05
N GLU A 89 5.65 -9.08 -10.30
CA GLU A 89 4.93 -10.29 -10.67
C GLU A 89 3.95 -10.73 -9.57
N PRO A 90 2.68 -11.00 -9.90
CA PRO A 90 1.73 -11.52 -8.91
C PRO A 90 2.18 -12.88 -8.39
N LYS A 91 2.21 -13.04 -7.08
CA LYS A 91 2.48 -14.33 -6.43
C LYS A 91 1.20 -15.14 -6.28
N GLY A 92 1.29 -16.46 -6.42
CA GLY A 92 0.19 -17.41 -6.21
C GLY A 92 -0.13 -17.67 -4.75
#